data_AF-A0A9P1MQH9-F1
#
_entry.id   AF-A0A9P1MQH9-F1
#
_cell.length_a   1.000
_cell.length_b   1.000
_cell.length_c   1.000
_cell.angle_alpha   90.00
_cell.angle_beta   90.00
_cell.angle_gamma   90.00
#
_symmetry.space_group_name_H-M   'P 1'
#
loop_
_entity.id
_entity.type
_entity.pdbx_description
1 polymer ?
#
loop_
_entity_poly.entity_id
_entity_poly.type
_entity_poly.pdbx_seq_one_letter_code
_entity_poly.pdbx_strand_id
1 'polypeptide(L)'
;MRTLARYGCFILVVSLVFLLSSLGNRKCDEVKKDVPYWSDKPNIGIRPDNRNEACDMYKCFNFTKCSNDSYKIHVLPNEDGQIISPAYSKILSALKQSTLHTEDPNEACIFVLSIDTTDRDRISENYIPDLDALIANLPAELWNDGRNFVVFNLYHGTFPDYSDHNLGFDTGKAIIARASPSVQRFRYGFDVSFPLFHGVHDLRSNIEREIDFEPLDSLLVSFKGKRYVYGIGSETRDALHHLHNGDTIAMITTCKHNNDWKEHQDSRCELDNLEYDKWDYVSTMTNSTFCLAPRGRRLGSFRFLEALKIGCIPVVLSDDWVLPFAEVIDWSEAALVIAEENVLLVTDLLYSIPPERIISMKQMCHYLYNRYFKDVESIAVTTMEIILDRVRLAHREELSHRTFPLSRKNLDHGVTLIIRAADRQSAKLQHLVSSITNSITVRNICILWPDVRGVPPHGADFGLAIPTQFFGRNEIVKCFTQKGLTSTYILFADEIVDLKTVSLDRMKYYMENFPERVIGLHGLNVNFEKTELTFSTTYNALYPSVIGFHRSYLEAIISIPKDFINECPSVAINIAISEKSLKPPILLRGQHNENEMNIRDEAECWKKATERWKKPSIFYSDLLYN
;
A
#
# COMPACT_ATOMS: atom_id res chain seq x y z
N MET A 1 -73.22 23.69 -14.23
CA MET A 1 -72.29 22.59 -13.88
C MET A 1 -70.85 22.74 -14.38
N ARG A 2 -70.50 23.65 -15.31
CA ARG A 2 -69.09 23.85 -15.74
C ARG A 2 -68.27 24.89 -14.94
N THR A 3 -68.92 25.70 -14.11
CA THR A 3 -68.26 26.74 -13.30
C THR A 3 -67.82 26.23 -11.92
N LEU A 4 -68.58 25.32 -11.29
CA LEU A 4 -68.23 24.69 -10.01
C LEU A 4 -66.99 23.79 -10.09
N ALA A 5 -66.78 23.11 -11.23
CA ALA A 5 -65.61 22.26 -11.45
C ALA A 5 -64.28 23.05 -11.58
N ARG A 6 -64.33 24.31 -12.05
CA ARG A 6 -63.14 25.16 -12.16
C ARG A 6 -62.71 25.74 -10.83
N TYR A 7 -63.64 26.10 -9.95
CA TYR A 7 -63.32 26.54 -8.59
C TYR A 7 -62.87 25.39 -7.69
N GLY A 8 -63.42 24.18 -7.85
CA GLY A 8 -62.95 22.99 -7.13
C GLY A 8 -61.51 22.60 -7.47
N CYS A 9 -61.12 22.70 -8.74
CA CYS A 9 -59.76 22.40 -9.18
C CYS A 9 -58.75 23.47 -8.71
N PHE A 10 -59.15 24.76 -8.69
CA PHE A 10 -58.29 25.84 -8.19
C PHE A 10 -58.07 25.74 -6.67
N ILE A 11 -59.10 25.36 -5.90
CA ILE A 11 -58.98 25.15 -4.45
C ILE A 11 -58.12 23.93 -4.12
N LEU A 12 -58.22 22.85 -4.90
CA LEU A 12 -57.36 21.66 -4.74
C LEU A 12 -55.89 21.95 -5.05
N VAL A 13 -55.60 22.71 -6.11
CA VAL A 13 -54.22 23.07 -6.48
C VAL A 13 -53.61 24.05 -5.47
N VAL A 14 -54.37 25.05 -5.00
CA VAL A 14 -53.89 25.98 -3.97
C VAL A 14 -53.70 25.27 -2.62
N SER A 15 -54.56 24.30 -2.27
CA SER A 15 -54.41 23.49 -1.06
C SER A 15 -53.21 22.53 -1.16
N LEU A 16 -52.93 21.97 -2.34
CA LEU A 16 -51.77 21.11 -2.57
C LEU A 16 -50.46 21.91 -2.52
N VAL A 17 -50.44 23.14 -3.06
CA VAL A 17 -49.29 24.06 -2.97
C VAL A 17 -49.07 24.56 -1.54
N PHE A 18 -50.15 24.79 -0.76
CA PHE A 18 -50.03 25.10 0.68
C PHE A 18 -49.57 23.91 1.51
N LEU A 19 -49.99 22.68 1.18
CA LEU A 19 -49.48 21.46 1.83
C LEU A 19 -48.00 21.19 1.47
N LEU A 20 -47.60 21.41 0.23
CA LEU A 20 -46.21 21.24 -0.22
C LEU A 20 -45.29 22.35 0.35
N SER A 21 -45.78 23.59 0.48
CA SER A 21 -45.02 24.68 1.14
C SER A 21 -45.02 24.57 2.68
N SER A 22 -46.03 23.93 3.28
CA SER A 22 -46.05 23.57 4.71
C SER A 22 -45.17 22.36 5.03
N LEU A 23 -44.91 21.46 4.07
CA LEU A 23 -43.98 20.33 4.22
C LEU A 23 -42.52 20.74 3.91
N GLY A 24 -42.32 21.85 3.20
CA GLY A 24 -41.01 22.40 2.83
C GLY A 24 -40.32 23.27 3.90
N ASN A 25 -40.83 23.32 5.14
CA ASN A 25 -40.26 24.19 6.18
C ASN A 25 -40.11 23.51 7.56
N ARG A 26 -39.87 22.20 7.58
CA ARG A 26 -39.12 21.61 8.68
C ARG A 26 -37.66 21.81 8.35
N LYS A 27 -36.97 22.61 9.15
CA LYS A 27 -35.51 22.53 9.28
C LYS A 27 -35.17 21.05 9.43
N CYS A 28 -34.66 20.44 8.38
CA CYS A 28 -33.75 19.33 8.54
C CYS A 28 -32.55 19.94 9.22
N ASP A 29 -32.53 19.89 10.56
CA ASP A 29 -31.28 19.92 11.28
C ASP A 29 -30.38 18.92 10.55
N GLU A 30 -29.24 19.38 10.06
CA GLU A 30 -28.18 18.55 9.54
C GLU A 30 -27.74 17.62 10.66
N VAL A 31 -28.48 16.55 10.88
CA VAL A 31 -27.92 15.32 11.38
C VAL A 31 -27.01 14.89 10.25
N LYS A 32 -25.75 15.33 10.32
CA LYS A 32 -24.62 14.59 9.76
C LYS A 32 -24.78 13.17 10.26
N LYS A 33 -25.52 12.34 9.50
CA LYS A 33 -25.34 10.91 9.59
C LYS A 33 -23.94 10.72 9.05
N ASP A 34 -23.01 10.55 9.97
CA ASP A 34 -21.68 10.03 9.67
C ASP A 34 -21.91 8.78 8.82
N VAL A 35 -21.77 8.95 7.50
CA VAL A 35 -21.62 7.83 6.58
C VAL A 35 -20.38 7.12 7.10
N PRO A 36 -20.44 5.81 7.44
CA PRO A 36 -19.28 5.12 7.95
C PRO A 36 -18.12 5.36 6.99
N TYR A 37 -17.10 6.02 7.50
CA TYR A 37 -15.87 6.24 6.76
C TYR A 37 -15.23 4.86 6.65
N TRP A 38 -15.43 4.17 5.52
CA TRP A 38 -14.86 2.84 5.21
C TRP A 38 -13.35 2.90 4.94
N SER A 39 -12.66 3.76 5.69
CA SER A 39 -11.20 3.91 5.72
C SER A 39 -10.65 3.55 7.10
N ASP A 40 -11.43 2.89 7.94
CA ASP A 40 -10.81 1.91 8.80
C ASP A 40 -10.12 0.93 7.85
N LYS A 41 -8.81 1.13 7.67
CA LYS A 41 -7.88 0.06 7.31
C LYS A 41 -8.47 -1.16 8.02
N PRO A 42 -8.64 -2.32 7.35
CA PRO A 42 -8.85 -3.52 8.13
C PRO A 42 -7.82 -3.41 9.24
N ASN A 43 -8.29 -3.45 10.47
CA ASN A 43 -7.43 -3.40 11.62
C ASN A 43 -6.70 -4.75 11.58
N ILE A 44 -5.83 -4.93 10.59
CA ILE A 44 -4.49 -5.46 10.73
C ILE A 44 -3.86 -4.51 11.73
N GLY A 45 -4.37 -4.56 12.97
CA GLY A 45 -3.53 -4.47 14.10
C GLY A 45 -2.45 -5.47 13.76
N ILE A 46 -1.29 -4.93 13.40
CA ILE A 46 -0.03 -5.52 13.77
C ILE A 46 -0.08 -5.52 15.30
N ARG A 47 -0.96 -6.35 15.88
CA ARG A 47 -0.71 -6.97 17.15
C ARG A 47 0.35 -7.97 16.76
N PRO A 48 1.64 -7.72 17.08
CA PRO A 48 2.54 -8.83 17.20
C PRO A 48 1.84 -9.78 18.17
N ASP A 49 1.26 -10.86 17.65
CA ASP A 49 0.74 -11.88 18.51
C ASP A 49 1.93 -12.33 19.35
N ASN A 50 1.77 -12.25 20.67
CA ASN A 50 2.78 -12.54 21.67
C ASN A 50 3.00 -14.06 21.76
N ARG A 51 3.10 -14.73 20.59
CA ARG A 51 3.49 -16.13 20.44
C ARG A 51 4.95 -16.15 20.04
N ASN A 52 5.79 -16.30 21.06
CA ASN A 52 7.25 -16.29 21.05
C ASN A 52 7.95 -17.36 20.16
N GLU A 53 7.30 -17.90 19.11
CA GLU A 53 7.84 -19.00 18.27
C GLU A 53 7.57 -18.85 16.75
N ALA A 54 6.86 -17.82 16.28
CA ALA A 54 6.61 -17.64 14.85
C ALA A 54 7.88 -17.16 14.10
N CYS A 55 8.14 -17.74 12.91
CA CYS A 55 9.20 -17.29 12.02
C CYS A 55 8.99 -15.84 11.59
N ASP A 56 10.04 -15.04 11.70
CA ASP A 56 10.18 -13.70 11.14
C ASP A 56 11.47 -13.63 10.29
N MET A 57 11.67 -12.52 9.57
CA MET A 57 12.85 -12.34 8.73
C MET A 57 14.17 -12.45 9.51
N TYR A 58 14.22 -12.05 10.79
CA TYR A 58 15.45 -12.08 11.59
C TYR A 58 15.77 -13.44 12.20
N LYS A 59 14.76 -14.27 12.47
CA LYS A 59 14.92 -15.61 13.05
C LYS A 59 15.10 -16.69 11.99
N CYS A 60 14.33 -16.59 10.90
CA CYS A 60 14.15 -17.68 9.94
C CYS A 60 14.82 -17.44 8.58
N PHE A 61 15.13 -16.19 8.21
CA PHE A 61 15.90 -15.90 7.01
C PHE A 61 17.39 -15.74 7.33
N ASN A 62 18.28 -16.17 6.42
CA ASN A 62 19.71 -15.97 6.54
C ASN A 62 20.18 -14.84 5.59
N PHE A 63 20.33 -13.64 6.16
CA PHE A 63 20.80 -12.46 5.43
C PHE A 63 22.24 -12.55 4.90
N THR A 64 23.08 -13.41 5.47
CA THR A 64 24.49 -13.52 5.07
C THR A 64 24.66 -14.07 3.64
N LYS A 65 23.67 -14.81 3.13
CA LYS A 65 23.64 -15.28 1.74
C LYS A 65 23.37 -14.15 0.72
N CYS A 66 22.99 -12.98 1.18
CA CYS A 66 22.58 -11.86 0.33
C CYS A 66 23.58 -10.67 0.36
N SER A 67 24.78 -10.86 0.96
CA SER A 67 25.66 -9.79 1.45
C SER A 67 26.35 -8.88 0.41
N ASN A 68 26.20 -9.13 -0.89
CA ASN A 68 26.93 -8.40 -1.96
C ASN A 68 25.99 -7.74 -2.99
N ASP A 69 24.79 -7.32 -2.57
CA ASP A 69 23.72 -6.90 -3.50
C ASP A 69 23.35 -7.98 -4.55
N SER A 70 23.77 -9.24 -4.33
CA SER A 70 23.38 -10.40 -5.10
C SER A 70 21.97 -10.81 -4.69
N TYR A 71 20.99 -10.00 -5.06
CA TYR A 71 19.55 -10.27 -4.91
C TYR A 71 19.07 -11.29 -5.95
N LYS A 72 19.87 -12.33 -6.15
CA LYS A 72 19.67 -13.36 -7.16
C LYS A 72 18.91 -14.54 -6.61
N ILE A 73 18.18 -15.19 -7.50
CA ILE A 73 17.32 -16.33 -7.21
C ILE A 73 17.87 -17.53 -7.98
N HIS A 74 17.99 -18.65 -7.30
CA HIS A 74 18.31 -19.91 -7.93
C HIS A 74 17.11 -20.85 -7.87
N VAL A 75 16.67 -21.30 -9.04
CA VAL A 75 15.63 -22.32 -9.14
C VAL A 75 16.32 -23.66 -9.29
N LEU A 76 16.01 -24.60 -8.39
CA LEU A 76 16.64 -25.92 -8.42
C LEU A 76 16.39 -26.63 -9.77
N PRO A 77 17.32 -27.49 -10.21
CA PRO A 77 17.09 -28.35 -11.36
C PRO A 77 15.95 -29.32 -11.07
N ASN A 78 15.16 -29.64 -12.09
CA ASN A 78 14.14 -30.68 -11.99
C ASN A 78 14.82 -32.04 -12.11
N GLU A 79 14.38 -33.02 -11.32
CA GLU A 79 14.80 -34.41 -11.52
C GLU A 79 14.07 -35.04 -12.71
N ASP A 80 14.73 -35.97 -13.39
CA ASP A 80 14.15 -36.69 -14.53
C ASP A 80 12.91 -37.49 -14.10
N GLY A 81 11.78 -37.26 -14.77
CA GLY A 81 10.53 -37.97 -14.54
C GLY A 81 9.57 -37.31 -13.55
N GLN A 82 9.93 -36.16 -12.96
CA GLN A 82 9.03 -35.43 -12.06
C GLN A 82 7.89 -34.74 -12.84
N ILE A 83 6.64 -35.01 -12.45
CA ILE A 83 5.45 -34.37 -13.03
C ILE A 83 5.26 -33.00 -12.37
N ILE A 84 5.14 -31.95 -13.18
CA ILE A 84 4.95 -30.57 -12.73
C ILE A 84 3.65 -30.04 -13.31
N SER A 85 2.81 -29.42 -12.48
CA SER A 85 1.55 -28.85 -12.92
C SER A 85 1.76 -27.68 -13.89
N PRO A 86 0.78 -27.39 -14.78
CA PRO A 86 0.88 -26.25 -15.69
C PRO A 86 1.08 -24.91 -14.97
N ALA A 87 0.51 -24.75 -13.77
CA ALA A 87 0.66 -23.54 -12.98
C ALA A 87 2.09 -23.39 -12.45
N TYR A 88 2.65 -24.45 -11.86
CA TYR A 88 4.00 -24.39 -11.30
C TYR A 88 5.08 -24.30 -12.38
N SER A 89 4.91 -25.03 -13.49
CA SER A 89 5.81 -24.93 -14.65
C SER A 89 5.95 -23.49 -15.15
N LYS A 90 4.84 -22.73 -15.19
CA LYS A 90 4.86 -21.31 -15.55
C LYS A 90 5.58 -20.45 -14.51
N ILE A 91 5.36 -20.69 -13.22
CA ILE A 91 6.10 -19.98 -12.14
C ILE A 91 7.60 -20.21 -12.29
N LEU A 92 8.05 -21.47 -12.39
CA LEU A 92 9.46 -21.79 -12.55
C LEU A 92 10.06 -21.17 -13.82
N SER A 93 9.32 -21.23 -14.94
CA SER A 93 9.75 -20.64 -16.21
C SER A 93 9.90 -19.13 -16.13
N ALA A 94 8.96 -18.43 -15.49
CA ALA A 94 9.02 -16.99 -15.27
C ALA A 94 10.24 -16.61 -14.44
N LEU A 95 10.50 -17.34 -13.34
CA LEU A 95 11.64 -17.06 -12.47
C LEU A 95 12.98 -17.32 -13.18
N LYS A 96 13.13 -18.45 -13.89
CA LYS A 96 14.34 -18.78 -14.66
C LYS A 96 14.66 -17.78 -15.77
N GLN A 97 13.63 -17.19 -16.38
CA GLN A 97 13.78 -16.21 -17.47
C GLN A 97 13.90 -14.76 -16.96
N SER A 98 13.71 -14.52 -15.66
CA SER A 98 13.80 -13.19 -15.07
C SER A 98 15.26 -12.72 -14.93
N THR A 99 15.47 -11.41 -14.86
CA THR A 99 16.80 -10.82 -14.58
C THR A 99 17.29 -11.12 -13.16
N LEU A 100 16.41 -11.62 -12.28
CA LEU A 100 16.73 -12.03 -10.92
C LEU A 100 17.39 -13.42 -10.87
N HIS A 101 17.32 -14.22 -11.94
CA HIS A 101 17.88 -15.58 -11.95
C HIS A 101 19.42 -15.61 -11.93
N THR A 102 19.98 -16.65 -11.32
CA THR A 102 21.37 -17.10 -11.49
C THR A 102 21.43 -18.63 -11.58
N GLU A 103 22.30 -19.14 -12.46
CA GLU A 103 22.60 -20.57 -12.56
C GLU A 103 23.56 -21.04 -11.46
N ASP A 104 24.32 -20.13 -10.82
CA ASP A 104 25.26 -20.47 -9.75
C ASP A 104 24.56 -20.40 -8.37
N PRO A 105 24.38 -21.53 -7.67
CA PRO A 105 23.80 -21.54 -6.32
C PRO A 105 24.57 -20.70 -5.30
N ASN A 106 25.85 -20.42 -5.53
CA ASN A 106 26.68 -19.63 -4.62
C ASN A 106 26.40 -18.13 -4.70
N GLU A 107 25.86 -17.65 -5.83
CA GLU A 107 25.46 -16.26 -6.02
C GLU A 107 24.03 -15.99 -5.52
N ALA A 108 23.27 -17.04 -5.23
CA ALA A 108 21.86 -16.97 -4.91
C ALA A 108 21.59 -16.55 -3.46
N CYS A 109 20.73 -15.54 -3.32
CA CYS A 109 20.17 -15.11 -2.04
C CYS A 109 18.91 -15.91 -1.67
N ILE A 110 18.10 -16.27 -2.67
CA ILE A 110 16.82 -16.98 -2.51
C ILE A 110 16.84 -18.26 -3.36
N PHE A 111 16.24 -19.32 -2.84
CA PHE A 111 16.09 -20.60 -3.52
C PHE A 111 14.62 -20.95 -3.76
N VAL A 112 14.33 -21.61 -4.87
CA VAL A 112 12.98 -22.12 -5.21
C VAL A 112 13.06 -23.59 -5.59
N LEU A 113 12.26 -24.43 -4.95
CA LEU A 113 12.18 -25.86 -5.23
C LEU A 113 11.75 -26.12 -6.68
N SER A 114 12.32 -27.13 -7.32
CA SER A 114 11.77 -27.69 -8.57
C SER A 114 10.55 -28.58 -8.34
N ILE A 115 10.40 -29.08 -7.11
CA ILE A 115 9.31 -29.94 -6.67
C ILE A 115 7.99 -29.16 -6.59
N ASP A 116 6.94 -29.66 -7.23
CA ASP A 116 5.64 -29.00 -7.22
C ASP A 116 4.95 -29.12 -5.85
N THR A 117 4.80 -27.97 -5.21
CA THR A 117 4.17 -27.81 -3.89
C THR A 117 2.86 -27.02 -3.97
N THR A 118 2.42 -26.69 -5.19
CA THR A 118 1.31 -25.76 -5.42
C THR A 118 -0.03 -26.37 -5.05
N ASP A 119 -0.20 -27.68 -5.23
CA ASP A 119 -1.45 -28.38 -4.93
C ASP A 119 -1.29 -29.38 -3.78
N ARG A 120 -1.87 -29.05 -2.63
CA ARG A 120 -1.88 -29.87 -1.42
C ARG A 120 -3.28 -30.40 -1.11
N ASP A 121 -4.20 -30.32 -2.08
CA ASP A 121 -5.51 -30.95 -1.99
C ASP A 121 -5.39 -32.45 -2.32
N ARG A 122 -5.58 -33.33 -1.33
CA ARG A 122 -5.33 -34.79 -1.48
C ARG A 122 -6.16 -35.48 -2.58
N ILE A 123 -7.25 -34.85 -3.03
CA ILE A 123 -8.09 -35.36 -4.11
C ILE A 123 -7.70 -34.81 -5.49
N SER A 124 -6.72 -33.92 -5.56
CA SER A 124 -6.24 -33.36 -6.82
C SER A 124 -5.36 -34.35 -7.57
N GLU A 125 -5.48 -34.35 -8.90
CA GLU A 125 -4.57 -35.07 -9.79
C GLU A 125 -3.12 -34.54 -9.73
N ASN A 126 -2.93 -33.28 -9.28
CA ASN A 126 -1.63 -32.65 -9.13
C ASN A 126 -1.02 -32.85 -7.73
N TYR A 127 -1.70 -33.59 -6.84
CA TYR A 127 -1.19 -33.85 -5.50
C TYR A 127 0.02 -34.78 -5.53
N ILE A 128 1.15 -34.29 -5.01
CA ILE A 128 2.38 -35.09 -4.87
C ILE A 128 2.46 -35.71 -3.46
N PRO A 129 2.42 -37.03 -3.29
CA PRO A 129 2.63 -37.68 -2.00
C PRO A 129 4.11 -37.63 -1.56
N ASP A 130 4.36 -37.85 -0.28
CA ASP A 130 5.70 -38.05 0.29
C ASP A 130 6.76 -36.99 -0.06
N LEU A 131 6.34 -35.71 -0.07
CA LEU A 131 7.23 -34.57 -0.34
C LEU A 131 8.45 -34.53 0.58
N ASP A 132 8.33 -34.94 1.85
CA ASP A 132 9.46 -34.99 2.78
C ASP A 132 10.57 -35.91 2.27
N ALA A 133 10.23 -37.04 1.64
CA ALA A 133 11.21 -37.94 1.05
C ALA A 133 11.88 -37.33 -0.19
N LEU A 134 11.11 -36.61 -1.01
CA LEU A 134 11.65 -35.91 -2.18
C LEU A 134 12.57 -34.77 -1.77
N ILE A 135 12.22 -34.01 -0.73
CA ILE A 135 13.06 -32.94 -0.18
C ILE A 135 14.31 -33.53 0.48
N ALA A 136 14.20 -34.67 1.18
CA ALA A 136 15.34 -35.35 1.80
C ALA A 136 16.37 -35.89 0.79
N ASN A 137 15.96 -36.13 -0.47
CA ASN A 137 16.87 -36.52 -1.55
C ASN A 137 17.68 -35.33 -2.10
N LEU A 138 17.29 -34.09 -1.81
CA LEU A 138 18.08 -32.93 -2.18
C LEU A 138 19.42 -32.95 -1.43
N PRO A 139 20.49 -32.38 -2.01
CA PRO A 139 21.77 -32.26 -1.32
C PRO A 139 21.58 -31.61 0.07
N ALA A 140 22.11 -32.24 1.12
CA ALA A 140 21.86 -31.83 2.51
C ALA A 140 22.28 -30.38 2.82
N GLU A 141 23.26 -29.86 2.06
CA GLU A 141 23.76 -28.49 2.16
C GLU A 141 22.79 -27.44 1.55
N LEU A 142 21.80 -27.88 0.78
CA LEU A 142 20.93 -27.02 0.00
C LEU A 142 19.64 -26.66 0.75
N TRP A 143 18.81 -27.62 1.16
CA TRP A 143 17.51 -27.34 1.80
C TRP A 143 17.63 -26.52 3.08
N ASN A 144 18.68 -26.76 3.88
CA ASN A 144 19.04 -25.96 5.07
C ASN A 144 17.82 -25.61 5.96
N ASP A 145 17.00 -26.62 6.28
CA ASP A 145 15.79 -26.44 7.10
C ASP A 145 14.84 -25.36 6.52
N GLY A 146 14.74 -25.27 5.19
CA GLY A 146 13.93 -24.30 4.45
C GLY A 146 14.44 -22.85 4.48
N ARG A 147 15.57 -22.53 5.13
CA ARG A 147 16.06 -21.14 5.20
C ARG A 147 16.38 -20.60 3.80
N ASN A 148 15.88 -19.40 3.50
CA ASN A 148 16.00 -18.71 2.21
C ASN A 148 15.23 -19.40 1.05
N PHE A 149 14.44 -20.44 1.33
CA PHE A 149 13.55 -21.04 0.34
C PHE A 149 12.22 -20.31 0.27
N VAL A 150 11.67 -20.24 -0.94
CA VAL A 150 10.28 -19.84 -1.19
C VAL A 150 9.51 -21.05 -1.69
N VAL A 151 8.44 -21.39 -0.98
CA VAL A 151 7.49 -22.45 -1.33
C VAL A 151 6.22 -21.80 -1.86
N PHE A 152 5.81 -22.18 -3.06
CA PHE A 152 4.57 -21.68 -3.67
C PHE A 152 3.42 -22.65 -3.38
N ASN A 153 2.30 -22.10 -2.91
CA ASN A 153 1.12 -22.89 -2.62
C ASN A 153 -0.14 -22.19 -3.16
N LEU A 154 -0.86 -22.85 -4.06
CA LEU A 154 -2.12 -22.35 -4.64
C LEU A 154 -3.35 -22.98 -3.98
N TYR A 155 -3.26 -24.27 -3.65
CA TYR A 155 -4.40 -25.05 -3.20
C TYR A 155 -4.11 -25.71 -1.87
N HIS A 156 -4.52 -25.04 -0.78
CA HIS A 156 -4.50 -25.56 0.59
C HIS A 156 -5.60 -24.91 1.43
N GLY A 157 -5.88 -25.45 2.61
CA GLY A 157 -6.88 -24.92 3.54
C GLY A 157 -8.29 -25.06 2.99
N THR A 158 -8.98 -26.12 3.39
CA THR A 158 -10.37 -26.37 2.97
C THR A 158 -11.26 -26.55 4.17
N PHE A 159 -12.55 -26.25 4.02
CA PHE A 159 -13.56 -26.60 5.01
C PHE A 159 -13.34 -28.03 5.58
N PRO A 160 -13.36 -28.23 6.92
CA PRO A 160 -13.63 -27.29 8.02
C PRO A 160 -12.51 -26.38 8.46
N ASP A 161 -11.27 -26.61 8.03
CA ASP A 161 -10.11 -25.89 8.53
C ASP A 161 -9.43 -25.07 7.43
N TYR A 162 -9.96 -23.87 7.18
CA TYR A 162 -9.31 -22.88 6.31
C TYR A 162 -8.00 -22.35 6.89
N SER A 163 -7.81 -22.50 8.21
CA SER A 163 -6.63 -22.04 8.93
C SER A 163 -5.50 -23.07 8.91
N ASP A 164 -5.67 -24.21 8.23
CA ASP A 164 -4.64 -25.24 8.19
C ASP A 164 -3.37 -24.71 7.51
N HIS A 165 -2.25 -24.81 8.23
CA HIS A 165 -0.91 -24.48 7.72
C HIS A 165 -0.08 -25.69 7.37
N ASN A 166 -0.55 -26.88 7.71
CA ASN A 166 0.13 -28.12 7.42
C ASN A 166 0.01 -28.46 5.94
N LEU A 167 0.99 -28.03 5.15
CA LEU A 167 1.08 -28.38 3.74
C LEU A 167 1.28 -29.89 3.51
N GLY A 168 1.29 -30.73 4.54
CA GLY A 168 1.49 -32.17 4.44
C GLY A 168 2.95 -32.55 4.16
N PHE A 169 3.88 -31.68 4.55
CA PHE A 169 5.33 -31.88 4.59
C PHE A 169 5.97 -30.81 5.48
N ASP A 170 7.20 -31.03 5.93
CA ASP A 170 7.94 -30.10 6.77
C ASP A 170 8.54 -28.97 5.93
N THR A 171 7.95 -27.78 6.04
CA THR A 171 8.43 -26.57 5.37
C THR A 171 9.64 -25.94 6.06
N GLY A 172 9.99 -26.39 7.28
CA GLY A 172 11.00 -25.77 8.13
C GLY A 172 10.78 -24.26 8.26
N LYS A 173 11.81 -23.51 7.88
CA LYS A 173 11.90 -22.05 7.93
C LYS A 173 11.66 -21.38 6.57
N ALA A 174 11.07 -22.08 5.61
CA ALA A 174 10.77 -21.50 4.30
C ALA A 174 9.72 -20.39 4.37
N ILE A 175 9.86 -19.41 3.48
CA ILE A 175 8.83 -18.41 3.20
C ILE A 175 7.74 -19.10 2.37
N ILE A 176 6.48 -18.97 2.77
CA ILE A 176 5.37 -19.53 2.00
C ILE A 176 4.69 -18.40 1.22
N ALA A 177 4.75 -18.50 -0.11
CA ALA A 177 3.91 -17.73 -1.02
C ALA A 177 2.58 -18.47 -1.18
N ARG A 178 1.60 -18.14 -0.34
CA ARG A 178 0.34 -18.90 -0.21
C ARG A 178 -0.84 -18.15 -0.79
N ALA A 179 -1.62 -18.82 -1.62
CA ALA A 179 -2.93 -18.34 -2.03
C ALA A 179 -3.98 -18.66 -0.96
N SER A 180 -4.94 -17.75 -0.79
CA SER A 180 -6.00 -17.85 0.22
C SER A 180 -5.50 -17.97 1.69
N PRO A 181 -4.46 -17.24 2.15
CA PRO A 181 -4.02 -17.39 3.54
C PRO A 181 -5.04 -16.83 4.53
N SER A 182 -5.21 -17.53 5.66
CA SER A 182 -5.99 -17.04 6.80
C SER A 182 -5.14 -16.13 7.71
N VAL A 183 -5.70 -14.99 8.14
CA VAL A 183 -5.08 -14.06 9.11
C VAL A 183 -4.66 -14.76 10.40
N GLN A 184 -5.36 -15.83 10.78
CA GLN A 184 -5.16 -16.53 12.06
C GLN A 184 -3.76 -17.14 12.21
N ARG A 185 -3.10 -17.40 11.08
CA ARG A 185 -1.86 -18.17 11.04
C ARG A 185 -0.85 -17.67 9.99
N PHE A 186 -1.22 -16.65 9.22
CA PHE A 186 -0.31 -16.00 8.26
C PHE A 186 0.84 -15.27 8.97
N ARG A 187 2.09 -15.52 8.58
CA ARG A 187 3.27 -14.87 9.19
C ARG A 187 3.55 -13.54 8.51
N TYR A 188 2.91 -12.47 8.98
CA TYR A 188 3.09 -11.12 8.43
C TYR A 188 4.56 -10.69 8.40
N GLY A 189 4.97 -10.08 7.29
CA GLY A 189 6.36 -9.68 7.04
C GLY A 189 7.32 -10.83 6.75
N PHE A 190 6.85 -12.09 6.75
CA PHE A 190 7.65 -13.27 6.42
C PHE A 190 7.04 -14.07 5.26
N ASP A 191 5.78 -14.49 5.37
CA ASP A 191 5.03 -15.11 4.28
C ASP A 191 4.58 -14.07 3.25
N VAL A 192 4.19 -14.54 2.06
CA VAL A 192 3.62 -13.69 1.01
C VAL A 192 2.21 -14.16 0.71
N SER A 193 1.23 -13.25 0.82
CA SER A 193 -0.12 -13.54 0.32
C SER A 193 -0.08 -13.53 -1.19
N PHE A 194 -0.25 -14.69 -1.79
CA PHE A 194 -0.07 -14.95 -3.21
C PHE A 194 -1.44 -15.00 -3.91
N PRO A 195 -1.58 -14.52 -5.16
CA PRO A 195 -2.85 -14.57 -5.86
C PRO A 195 -3.22 -15.99 -6.29
N LEU A 196 -4.51 -16.33 -6.19
CA LEU A 196 -5.06 -17.58 -6.72
C LEU A 196 -5.35 -17.42 -8.21
N PHE A 197 -4.67 -18.17 -9.08
CA PHE A 197 -4.86 -18.12 -10.53
C PHE A 197 -4.99 -19.52 -11.15
N HIS A 198 -5.71 -19.60 -12.27
CA HIS A 198 -5.95 -20.87 -12.97
C HIS A 198 -4.71 -21.37 -13.71
N GLY A 199 -4.60 -22.69 -13.91
CA GLY A 199 -3.54 -23.27 -14.75
C GLY A 199 -3.52 -22.76 -16.20
N VAL A 200 -4.63 -22.21 -16.69
CA VAL A 200 -4.74 -21.57 -18.01
C VAL A 200 -4.27 -20.11 -18.03
N HIS A 201 -3.95 -19.49 -16.89
CA HIS A 201 -3.44 -18.11 -16.84
C HIS A 201 -2.14 -17.98 -17.64
N ASP A 202 -2.01 -16.93 -18.44
CA ASP A 202 -0.91 -16.80 -19.40
C ASP A 202 0.45 -16.67 -18.69
N LEU A 203 1.50 -17.23 -19.29
CA LEU A 203 2.87 -17.02 -18.78
C LEU A 203 3.27 -15.54 -18.93
N ARG A 204 3.00 -14.97 -20.10
CA ARG A 204 3.15 -13.55 -20.44
C ARG A 204 1.94 -13.11 -21.24
N SER A 205 1.34 -11.99 -20.87
CA SER A 205 0.19 -11.44 -21.58
C SER A 205 0.59 -10.16 -22.32
N ASN A 206 0.25 -10.11 -23.61
CA ASN A 206 0.41 -8.94 -24.46
C ASN A 206 -0.92 -8.18 -24.66
N ILE A 207 -1.97 -8.54 -23.91
CA ILE A 207 -3.30 -7.97 -24.08
C ILE A 207 -3.39 -6.71 -23.22
N GLU A 208 -3.20 -5.56 -23.86
CA GLU A 208 -3.64 -4.28 -23.33
C GLU A 208 -5.06 -4.04 -23.84
N ARG A 209 -6.05 -4.08 -22.93
CA ARG A 209 -7.42 -3.65 -23.24
C ARG A 209 -7.63 -2.27 -22.66
N GLU A 210 -7.92 -1.30 -23.50
CA GLU A 210 -8.59 -0.09 -23.05
C GLU A 210 -10.03 -0.46 -22.69
N ILE A 211 -10.40 -0.22 -21.43
CA ILE A 211 -11.75 -0.41 -20.93
C ILE A 211 -12.30 0.97 -20.62
N ASP A 212 -13.40 1.33 -21.27
CA ASP A 212 -14.18 2.51 -20.90
C ASP A 212 -15.01 2.17 -19.66
N PHE A 213 -14.76 2.89 -18.57
CA PHE A 213 -15.46 2.68 -17.32
C PHE A 213 -16.67 3.59 -17.21
N GLU A 214 -17.85 2.98 -17.30
CA GLU A 214 -19.10 3.67 -16.95
C GLU A 214 -19.31 3.68 -15.43
N PRO A 215 -19.96 4.71 -14.86
CA PRO A 215 -20.21 4.78 -13.42
C PRO A 215 -21.15 3.67 -12.92
N LEU A 216 -22.09 3.22 -13.76
CA LEU A 216 -23.02 2.13 -13.46
C LEU A 216 -23.20 1.28 -14.72
N ASP A 217 -23.13 -0.04 -14.55
CA ASP A 217 -23.42 -1.00 -15.60
C ASP A 217 -24.88 -1.46 -15.49
N SER A 218 -25.30 -2.34 -16.41
CA SER A 218 -26.68 -2.87 -16.39
C SER A 218 -27.03 -3.61 -15.09
N LEU A 219 -26.06 -4.28 -14.47
CA LEU A 219 -26.19 -4.91 -13.18
C LEU A 219 -25.40 -4.11 -12.15
N LEU A 220 -26.04 -3.80 -11.01
CA LEU A 220 -25.32 -3.27 -9.86
C LEU A 220 -24.32 -4.30 -9.36
N VAL A 221 -24.79 -5.52 -9.09
CA VAL A 221 -23.96 -6.57 -8.52
C VAL A 221 -24.37 -7.94 -9.04
N SER A 222 -23.38 -8.79 -9.29
CA SER A 222 -23.62 -10.18 -9.67
C SER A 222 -22.77 -11.22 -8.94
N PHE A 223 -23.33 -12.42 -8.86
CA PHE A 223 -22.66 -13.65 -8.54
C PHE A 223 -23.19 -14.76 -9.44
N LYS A 224 -22.28 -15.48 -10.11
CA LYS A 224 -22.59 -16.79 -10.72
C LYS A 224 -21.65 -17.85 -10.15
N GLY A 225 -22.19 -18.90 -9.53
CA GLY A 225 -21.34 -19.94 -8.94
C GLY A 225 -22.05 -21.06 -8.18
N LYS A 226 -21.26 -21.91 -7.53
CA LYS A 226 -21.76 -23.04 -6.74
C LYS A 226 -22.34 -22.58 -5.41
N ARG A 227 -23.55 -23.03 -5.09
CA ARG A 227 -24.15 -23.01 -3.75
C ARG A 227 -23.89 -24.36 -3.09
N TYR A 228 -23.21 -24.34 -1.95
CA TYR A 228 -22.96 -25.57 -1.20
C TYR A 228 -24.18 -25.87 -0.35
N VAL A 229 -24.85 -27.01 -0.56
CA VAL A 229 -25.98 -27.44 0.26
C VAL A 229 -25.54 -28.02 1.62
N TYR A 230 -24.24 -28.29 1.77
CA TYR A 230 -23.61 -28.71 3.03
C TYR A 230 -22.17 -28.18 3.15
N GLY A 231 -21.64 -28.11 4.38
CA GLY A 231 -20.27 -27.63 4.72
C GLY A 231 -20.15 -26.12 4.99
N ILE A 232 -19.03 -25.61 5.54
CA ILE A 232 -18.85 -24.14 5.78
C ILE A 232 -18.69 -23.41 4.44
N GLY A 233 -19.21 -22.18 4.41
CA GLY A 233 -19.38 -21.38 3.21
C GLY A 233 -20.70 -21.68 2.49
N SER A 234 -21.45 -22.70 2.94
CA SER A 234 -22.84 -22.93 2.53
C SER A 234 -23.71 -21.74 2.93
N GLU A 235 -23.70 -21.34 4.19
CA GLU A 235 -24.60 -20.29 4.72
C GLU A 235 -24.51 -18.98 3.93
N THR A 236 -23.31 -18.42 3.77
CA THR A 236 -23.09 -17.17 3.01
C THR A 236 -23.57 -17.29 1.57
N ARG A 237 -23.27 -18.41 0.89
CA ARG A 237 -23.68 -18.62 -0.52
C ARG A 237 -25.14 -18.99 -0.66
N ASP A 238 -25.72 -19.63 0.33
CA ASP A 238 -27.13 -19.95 0.40
C ASP A 238 -27.93 -18.67 0.55
N ALA A 239 -27.51 -17.76 1.43
CA ALA A 239 -28.16 -16.47 1.66
C ALA A 239 -28.23 -15.58 0.41
N LEU A 240 -27.32 -15.73 -0.57
CA LEU A 240 -27.28 -14.89 -1.77
C LEU A 240 -28.58 -14.92 -2.58
N HIS A 241 -29.33 -16.02 -2.58
CA HIS A 241 -30.58 -16.08 -3.32
C HIS A 241 -31.61 -15.04 -2.85
N HIS A 242 -31.55 -14.61 -1.57
CA HIS A 242 -32.43 -13.57 -1.03
C HIS A 242 -32.15 -12.19 -1.61
N LEU A 243 -30.96 -11.98 -2.19
CA LEU A 243 -30.59 -10.71 -2.83
C LEU A 243 -31.04 -10.67 -4.30
N HIS A 244 -31.37 -11.81 -4.91
CA HIS A 244 -31.70 -11.86 -6.33
C HIS A 244 -33.03 -11.15 -6.64
N ASN A 245 -33.01 -10.20 -7.58
CA ASN A 245 -34.23 -9.58 -8.11
C ASN A 245 -34.42 -9.78 -9.62
N GLY A 246 -33.42 -10.30 -10.33
CA GLY A 246 -33.47 -10.57 -11.77
C GLY A 246 -33.41 -9.34 -12.68
N ASP A 247 -33.26 -8.14 -12.10
CA ASP A 247 -33.23 -6.86 -12.81
C ASP A 247 -31.85 -6.21 -12.66
N THR A 248 -31.56 -5.64 -11.50
CA THR A 248 -30.28 -4.99 -11.19
C THR A 248 -29.32 -5.86 -10.37
N ILE A 249 -29.81 -6.97 -9.80
CA ILE A 249 -29.08 -7.86 -8.91
C ILE A 249 -29.23 -9.31 -9.36
N ALA A 250 -28.12 -9.91 -9.81
CA ALA A 250 -28.08 -11.28 -10.33
C ALA A 250 -27.34 -12.23 -9.38
N MET A 251 -28.06 -13.14 -8.71
CA MET A 251 -27.47 -14.17 -7.83
C MET A 251 -27.82 -15.54 -8.38
N ILE A 252 -26.98 -16.01 -9.30
CA ILE A 252 -27.23 -17.18 -10.12
C ILE A 252 -26.41 -18.35 -9.55
N THR A 253 -27.09 -19.32 -8.93
CA THR A 253 -26.40 -20.42 -8.23
C THR A 253 -26.68 -21.77 -8.84
N THR A 254 -25.76 -22.73 -8.65
CA THR A 254 -25.99 -24.15 -8.94
C THR A 254 -25.64 -24.97 -7.72
N CYS A 255 -26.44 -25.98 -7.40
CA CYS A 255 -26.12 -26.94 -6.35
C CYS A 255 -25.27 -28.12 -6.85
N LYS A 256 -24.85 -28.15 -8.12
CA LYS A 256 -23.96 -29.17 -8.69
C LYS A 256 -22.53 -29.00 -8.16
N HIS A 257 -22.29 -29.42 -6.91
CA HIS A 257 -20.98 -29.41 -6.27
C HIS A 257 -20.53 -30.80 -5.84
N ASN A 258 -19.24 -31.11 -5.98
CA ASN A 258 -18.72 -32.46 -5.75
C ASN A 258 -19.46 -33.53 -6.62
N ASN A 259 -19.18 -34.81 -6.40
CA ASN A 259 -19.77 -35.91 -7.18
C ASN A 259 -21.09 -36.41 -6.58
N ASP A 260 -21.33 -36.10 -5.31
CA ASP A 260 -22.40 -36.57 -4.43
C ASP A 260 -23.53 -35.54 -4.24
N TRP A 261 -23.52 -34.39 -4.94
CA TRP A 261 -24.54 -33.34 -4.76
C TRP A 261 -25.99 -33.84 -4.86
N LYS A 262 -26.25 -34.87 -5.67
CA LYS A 262 -27.59 -35.44 -5.84
C LYS A 262 -28.15 -36.04 -4.55
N GLU A 263 -27.27 -36.53 -3.67
CA GLU A 263 -27.65 -37.11 -2.38
C GLU A 263 -28.07 -36.02 -1.37
N HIS A 264 -27.56 -34.80 -1.56
CA HIS A 264 -27.75 -33.67 -0.67
C HIS A 264 -28.64 -32.56 -1.26
N GLN A 265 -29.29 -32.81 -2.40
CA GLN A 265 -30.12 -31.82 -3.07
C GLN A 265 -31.32 -31.40 -2.20
N ASP A 266 -31.57 -30.11 -2.13
CA ASP A 266 -32.78 -29.56 -1.50
C ASP A 266 -33.86 -29.27 -2.54
N SER A 267 -35.01 -28.76 -2.10
CA SER A 267 -36.13 -28.44 -2.99
C SER A 267 -35.86 -27.29 -3.98
N ARG A 268 -34.79 -26.49 -3.80
CA ARG A 268 -34.45 -25.35 -4.66
C ARG A 268 -33.48 -25.75 -5.79
N CYS A 269 -32.72 -26.84 -5.60
CA CYS A 269 -31.72 -27.33 -6.56
C CYS A 269 -32.18 -27.39 -8.02
N GLU A 270 -33.39 -27.84 -8.29
CA GLU A 270 -33.90 -27.94 -9.67
C GLU A 270 -34.02 -26.56 -10.32
N LEU A 271 -34.59 -25.59 -9.61
CA LEU A 271 -34.73 -24.20 -10.05
C LEU A 271 -33.37 -23.51 -10.19
N ASP A 272 -32.49 -23.68 -9.20
CA ASP A 272 -31.12 -23.15 -9.23
C ASP A 272 -30.40 -23.60 -10.51
N ASN A 273 -30.45 -24.90 -10.82
CA ASN A 273 -29.80 -25.46 -12.00
C ASN A 273 -30.39 -24.97 -13.32
N LEU A 274 -31.72 -24.84 -13.41
CA LEU A 274 -32.40 -24.32 -14.60
C LEU A 274 -32.05 -22.85 -14.85
N GLU A 275 -31.97 -22.03 -13.81
CA GLU A 275 -31.54 -20.64 -13.94
C GLU A 275 -30.05 -20.53 -14.29
N TYR A 276 -29.21 -21.36 -13.67
CA TYR A 276 -27.76 -21.33 -13.90
C TYR A 276 -27.36 -21.53 -15.37
N ASP A 277 -28.10 -22.38 -16.09
CA ASP A 277 -27.84 -22.71 -17.49
C ASP A 277 -28.28 -21.59 -18.46
N LYS A 278 -29.09 -20.61 -18.02
CA LYS A 278 -29.56 -19.49 -18.85
C LYS A 278 -28.59 -18.31 -18.94
N TRP A 279 -27.77 -18.12 -17.91
CA TRP A 279 -26.88 -16.96 -17.80
C TRP A 279 -25.47 -17.30 -18.27
N ASP A 280 -24.79 -16.42 -18.99
CA ASP A 280 -23.37 -16.60 -19.32
C ASP A 280 -22.46 -15.97 -18.24
N TYR A 281 -21.40 -16.65 -17.84
CA TYR A 281 -20.53 -16.20 -16.73
C TYR A 281 -19.81 -14.90 -17.07
N VAL A 282 -19.14 -14.85 -18.24
CA VAL A 282 -18.29 -13.72 -18.63
C VAL A 282 -19.14 -12.50 -18.95
N SER A 283 -20.26 -12.69 -19.66
CA SER A 283 -21.21 -11.62 -19.98
C SER A 283 -21.81 -11.03 -18.71
N THR A 284 -22.23 -11.86 -17.75
CA THR A 284 -22.81 -11.39 -16.48
C THR A 284 -21.81 -10.51 -15.73
N MET A 285 -20.56 -10.97 -15.59
CA MET A 285 -19.53 -10.21 -14.89
C MET A 285 -19.14 -8.92 -15.61
N THR A 286 -18.98 -8.95 -16.94
CA THR A 286 -18.63 -7.76 -17.74
C THR A 286 -19.69 -6.67 -17.64
N ASN A 287 -20.95 -7.06 -17.49
CA ASN A 287 -22.09 -6.16 -17.40
C ASN A 287 -22.44 -5.75 -15.95
N SER A 288 -21.56 -6.01 -14.99
CA SER A 288 -21.75 -5.74 -13.56
C SER A 288 -20.77 -4.69 -13.03
N THR A 289 -21.28 -3.79 -12.19
CA THR A 289 -20.45 -2.81 -11.49
C THR A 289 -19.66 -3.44 -10.36
N PHE A 290 -20.30 -4.33 -9.61
CA PHE A 290 -19.72 -5.08 -8.50
C PHE A 290 -19.81 -6.59 -8.74
N CYS A 291 -18.77 -7.33 -8.36
CA CYS A 291 -18.72 -8.79 -8.50
C CYS A 291 -18.50 -9.42 -7.13
N LEU A 292 -19.47 -10.20 -6.64
CA LEU A 292 -19.32 -10.88 -5.36
C LEU A 292 -18.28 -11.99 -5.43
N ALA A 293 -17.31 -11.95 -4.53
CA ALA A 293 -16.28 -12.95 -4.33
C ALA A 293 -16.44 -13.62 -2.95
N PRO A 294 -17.53 -14.39 -2.72
CA PRO A 294 -17.69 -15.14 -1.48
C PRO A 294 -16.74 -16.32 -1.43
N ARG A 295 -16.25 -16.64 -0.22
CA ARG A 295 -15.46 -17.84 0.03
C ARG A 295 -16.20 -19.08 -0.45
N GLY A 296 -15.43 -20.13 -0.78
CA GLY A 296 -15.98 -21.40 -1.20
C GLY A 296 -15.19 -22.54 -0.56
N ARG A 297 -14.70 -23.47 -1.38
CA ARG A 297 -13.78 -24.52 -0.91
C ARG A 297 -12.53 -23.94 -0.21
N ARG A 298 -12.13 -22.71 -0.55
CA ARG A 298 -11.02 -21.94 0.05
C ARG A 298 -11.48 -20.51 0.35
N LEU A 299 -10.67 -19.76 1.11
CA LEU A 299 -10.93 -18.34 1.42
C LEU A 299 -10.86 -17.46 0.17
N GLY A 300 -9.87 -17.68 -0.71
CA GLY A 300 -9.74 -16.96 -1.97
C GLY A 300 -10.62 -17.53 -3.08
N SER A 301 -10.98 -16.67 -4.04
CA SER A 301 -11.75 -17.02 -5.23
C SER A 301 -11.03 -16.58 -6.49
N PHE A 302 -10.98 -17.43 -7.52
CA PHE A 302 -10.47 -17.04 -8.84
C PHE A 302 -11.19 -15.79 -9.40
N ARG A 303 -12.48 -15.65 -9.05
CA ARG A 303 -13.29 -14.50 -9.43
C ARG A 303 -12.69 -13.17 -9.00
N PHE A 304 -11.90 -13.16 -7.93
CA PHE A 304 -11.24 -11.95 -7.48
C PHE A 304 -10.34 -11.37 -8.58
N LEU A 305 -9.49 -12.17 -9.22
CA LEU A 305 -8.66 -11.70 -10.33
C LEU A 305 -9.47 -11.45 -11.61
N GLU A 306 -10.47 -12.28 -11.88
CA GLU A 306 -11.34 -12.12 -13.06
C GLU A 306 -12.12 -10.80 -13.01
N ALA A 307 -12.59 -10.41 -11.83
CA ALA A 307 -13.28 -9.15 -11.59
C ALA A 307 -12.34 -7.95 -11.81
N LEU A 308 -11.12 -8.02 -11.25
CA LEU A 308 -10.09 -6.98 -11.46
C LEU A 308 -9.75 -6.80 -12.95
N LYS A 309 -9.62 -7.91 -13.69
CA LYS A 309 -9.29 -7.91 -15.12
C LYS A 309 -10.26 -7.08 -15.97
N ILE A 310 -11.55 -7.19 -15.67
CA ILE A 310 -12.62 -6.55 -16.45
C ILE A 310 -13.13 -5.25 -15.82
N GLY A 311 -12.56 -4.82 -14.68
CA GLY A 311 -13.01 -3.64 -13.96
C GLY A 311 -14.35 -3.80 -13.24
N CYS A 312 -14.76 -5.02 -12.92
CA CYS A 312 -15.88 -5.27 -12.02
C CYS A 312 -15.35 -5.21 -10.59
N ILE A 313 -15.85 -4.32 -9.73
CA ILE A 313 -15.27 -4.10 -8.40
C ILE A 313 -15.53 -5.35 -7.53
N PRO A 314 -14.50 -6.06 -7.05
CA PRO A 314 -14.69 -7.24 -6.23
C PRO A 314 -15.27 -6.88 -4.85
N VAL A 315 -16.34 -7.58 -4.48
CA VAL A 315 -16.96 -7.53 -3.15
C VAL A 315 -16.67 -8.83 -2.43
N VAL A 316 -15.67 -8.80 -1.56
CA VAL A 316 -15.14 -9.95 -0.83
C VAL A 316 -16.04 -10.26 0.36
N LEU A 317 -16.60 -11.47 0.36
CA LEU A 317 -17.37 -12.07 1.47
C LEU A 317 -16.61 -13.31 1.96
N SER A 318 -15.49 -13.07 2.62
CA SER A 318 -14.53 -14.09 3.04
C SER A 318 -13.78 -13.58 4.25
N ASP A 319 -14.32 -13.89 5.42
CA ASP A 319 -13.71 -13.49 6.68
C ASP A 319 -12.32 -14.16 6.81
N ASP A 320 -11.41 -13.47 7.50
CA ASP A 320 -10.04 -13.92 7.72
C ASP A 320 -9.14 -14.07 6.49
N TRP A 321 -9.58 -13.69 5.28
CA TRP A 321 -8.73 -13.77 4.10
C TRP A 321 -7.71 -12.62 4.02
N VAL A 322 -6.42 -12.94 3.99
CA VAL A 322 -5.37 -11.98 3.63
C VAL A 322 -5.35 -11.84 2.10
N LEU A 323 -5.76 -10.68 1.59
CA LEU A 323 -5.81 -10.43 0.14
C LEU A 323 -4.42 -10.50 -0.53
N PRO A 324 -4.35 -10.84 -1.83
CA PRO A 324 -3.08 -10.99 -2.54
C PRO A 324 -2.21 -9.74 -2.45
N PHE A 325 -0.93 -9.91 -2.14
CA PHE A 325 0.05 -8.82 -2.01
C PHE A 325 -0.41 -7.65 -1.10
N ALA A 326 -1.24 -7.92 -0.08
CA ALA A 326 -1.75 -6.90 0.85
C ALA A 326 -0.68 -6.08 1.60
N GLU A 327 0.59 -6.49 1.56
CA GLU A 327 1.72 -5.70 2.08
C GLU A 327 2.11 -4.52 1.19
N VAL A 328 1.83 -4.60 -0.12
CA VAL A 328 2.20 -3.58 -1.11
C VAL A 328 1.00 -3.01 -1.88
N ILE A 329 -0.19 -3.60 -1.74
CA ILE A 329 -1.43 -3.13 -2.36
C ILE A 329 -2.40 -2.65 -1.28
N ASP A 330 -2.83 -1.39 -1.37
CA ASP A 330 -3.98 -0.89 -0.61
C ASP A 330 -5.29 -1.30 -1.29
N TRP A 331 -5.88 -2.37 -0.77
CA TRP A 331 -7.12 -2.92 -1.31
C TRP A 331 -8.36 -2.05 -1.07
N SER A 332 -8.31 -1.06 -0.17
CA SER A 332 -9.44 -0.16 0.08
C SER A 332 -9.79 0.71 -1.15
N GLU A 333 -8.84 0.85 -2.07
CA GLU A 333 -8.99 1.59 -3.33
C GLU A 333 -9.57 0.76 -4.48
N ALA A 334 -9.65 -0.56 -4.35
CA ALA A 334 -10.01 -1.43 -5.48
C ALA A 334 -10.93 -2.61 -5.12
N ALA A 335 -11.27 -2.79 -3.85
CA ALA A 335 -12.13 -3.88 -3.38
C ALA A 335 -12.97 -3.44 -2.19
N LEU A 336 -14.13 -4.08 -2.02
CA LEU A 336 -14.96 -3.93 -0.83
C LEU A 336 -14.88 -5.24 -0.04
N VAL A 337 -14.47 -5.17 1.22
CA VAL A 337 -14.45 -6.33 2.12
C VAL A 337 -15.63 -6.18 3.08
N ILE A 338 -16.60 -7.08 2.98
CA ILE A 338 -17.81 -7.08 3.80
C ILE A 338 -17.80 -8.34 4.65
N ALA A 339 -18.02 -8.18 5.96
CA ALA A 339 -18.10 -9.32 6.87
C ALA A 339 -19.23 -10.26 6.44
N GLU A 340 -19.01 -11.57 6.51
CA GLU A 340 -19.99 -12.55 6.02
C GLU A 340 -21.34 -12.47 6.74
N GLU A 341 -21.35 -12.09 8.01
CA GLU A 341 -22.56 -11.83 8.80
C GLU A 341 -23.47 -10.73 8.20
N ASN A 342 -22.89 -9.83 7.40
CA ASN A 342 -23.59 -8.72 6.75
C ASN A 342 -24.00 -9.04 5.30
N VAL A 343 -23.97 -10.30 4.88
CA VAL A 343 -24.31 -10.73 3.50
C VAL A 343 -25.66 -10.17 3.02
N LEU A 344 -26.68 -10.09 3.89
CA LEU A 344 -28.00 -9.58 3.53
C LEU A 344 -28.06 -8.05 3.38
N LEU A 345 -27.05 -7.32 3.85
CA LEU A 345 -26.95 -5.85 3.75
C LEU A 345 -26.11 -5.38 2.56
N VAL A 346 -25.49 -6.31 1.82
CA VAL A 346 -24.56 -5.98 0.72
C VAL A 346 -25.20 -5.03 -0.27
N THR A 347 -26.44 -5.26 -0.68
CA THR A 347 -27.09 -4.42 -1.70
C THR A 347 -27.26 -2.98 -1.23
N ASP A 348 -27.68 -2.77 0.01
CA ASP A 348 -27.85 -1.43 0.59
C ASP A 348 -26.51 -0.70 0.69
N LEU A 349 -25.45 -1.43 1.06
CA LEU A 349 -24.09 -0.89 1.11
C LEU A 349 -23.61 -0.46 -0.29
N LEU A 350 -23.84 -1.27 -1.31
CA LEU A 350 -23.41 -0.97 -2.67
C LEU A 350 -24.16 0.23 -3.27
N TYR A 351 -25.47 0.36 -3.01
CA TYR A 351 -26.24 1.55 -3.43
C TYR A 351 -25.77 2.86 -2.77
N SER A 352 -25.11 2.77 -1.62
CA SER A 352 -24.61 3.95 -0.90
C SER A 352 -23.32 4.54 -1.48
N ILE A 353 -22.66 3.83 -2.41
CA ILE A 353 -21.36 4.23 -2.94
C ILE A 353 -21.55 5.28 -4.06
N PRO A 354 -20.90 6.46 -3.97
CA PRO A 354 -21.00 7.48 -5.00
C PRO A 354 -20.43 7.03 -6.35
N PRO A 355 -21.03 7.43 -7.49
CA PRO A 355 -20.55 7.07 -8.84
C PRO A 355 -19.08 7.43 -9.10
N GLU A 356 -18.59 8.54 -8.55
CA GLU A 356 -17.20 8.99 -8.70
C GLU A 356 -16.24 8.00 -8.02
N ARG A 357 -16.63 7.47 -6.85
CA ARG A 357 -15.86 6.43 -6.16
C ARG A 357 -15.87 5.16 -6.98
N ILE A 358 -17.01 4.77 -7.55
CA ILE A 358 -17.11 3.58 -8.41
C ILE A 358 -16.12 3.66 -9.57
N ILE A 359 -16.11 4.76 -10.32
CA ILE A 359 -15.18 4.94 -11.46
C ILE A 359 -13.73 4.83 -10.99
N SER A 360 -13.36 5.50 -9.89
CA SER A 360 -12.00 5.42 -9.35
C SER A 360 -11.60 3.99 -8.97
N MET A 361 -12.51 3.24 -8.36
CA MET A 361 -12.28 1.85 -7.97
C MET A 361 -12.12 0.95 -9.19
N LYS A 362 -12.97 1.10 -10.22
CA LYS A 362 -12.85 0.33 -11.49
C LYS A 362 -11.51 0.57 -12.19
N GLN A 363 -11.09 1.83 -12.26
CA GLN A 363 -9.77 2.20 -12.80
C GLN A 363 -8.64 1.56 -12.00
N MET A 364 -8.72 1.61 -10.67
CA MET A 364 -7.73 0.99 -9.79
C MET A 364 -7.72 -0.53 -9.94
N CYS A 365 -8.88 -1.19 -10.06
CA CYS A 365 -8.97 -2.63 -10.31
C CYS A 365 -8.15 -3.02 -11.55
N HIS A 366 -8.38 -2.32 -12.66
CA HIS A 366 -7.71 -2.58 -13.92
C HIS A 366 -6.21 -2.27 -13.87
N TYR A 367 -5.83 -1.15 -13.24
CA TYR A 367 -4.43 -0.79 -13.00
C TYR A 367 -3.70 -1.88 -12.21
N LEU A 368 -4.26 -2.33 -11.09
CA LEU A 368 -3.67 -3.37 -10.25
C LEU A 368 -3.57 -4.70 -11.00
N TYR A 369 -4.58 -5.07 -11.77
CA TYR A 369 -4.53 -6.27 -12.61
C TYR A 369 -3.37 -6.19 -13.61
N ASN A 370 -3.26 -5.11 -14.37
CA ASN A 370 -2.20 -4.94 -15.38
C ASN A 370 -0.80 -4.86 -14.77
N ARG A 371 -0.67 -4.31 -13.56
CA ARG A 371 0.61 -4.16 -12.87
C ARG A 371 1.09 -5.45 -12.23
N TYR A 372 0.20 -6.18 -11.56
CA TYR A 372 0.60 -7.29 -10.66
C TYR A 372 0.08 -8.67 -11.08
N PHE A 373 -1.02 -8.75 -11.84
CA PHE A 373 -1.79 -9.99 -12.02
C PHE A 373 -2.03 -10.41 -13.48
N LYS A 374 -1.62 -9.61 -14.47
CA LYS A 374 -1.92 -9.85 -15.90
C LYS A 374 -1.44 -11.19 -16.43
N ASP A 375 -0.34 -11.70 -15.88
CA ASP A 375 0.30 -12.95 -16.26
C ASP A 375 1.09 -13.55 -15.09
N VAL A 376 1.50 -14.82 -15.23
CA VAL A 376 2.25 -15.55 -14.20
C VAL A 376 3.64 -14.94 -13.98
N GLU A 377 4.26 -14.34 -15.00
CA GLU A 377 5.53 -13.63 -14.85
C GLU A 377 5.44 -12.46 -13.88
N SER A 378 4.46 -11.57 -14.08
CA SER A 378 4.22 -10.42 -13.20
C SER A 378 3.97 -10.87 -11.76
N ILE A 379 3.19 -11.93 -11.56
CA ILE A 379 2.88 -12.50 -10.24
C ILE A 379 4.13 -13.07 -9.56
N ALA A 380 4.89 -13.91 -10.26
CA ALA A 380 6.05 -14.59 -9.70
C ALA A 380 7.18 -13.60 -9.39
N VAL A 381 7.45 -12.66 -10.30
CA VAL A 381 8.47 -11.62 -10.09
C VAL A 381 8.07 -10.68 -8.95
N THR A 382 6.81 -10.22 -8.89
CA THR A 382 6.31 -9.38 -7.78
C THR A 382 6.53 -10.07 -6.43
N THR A 383 6.23 -11.38 -6.33
CA THR A 383 6.44 -12.16 -5.10
C THR A 383 7.90 -12.09 -4.66
N MET A 384 8.82 -12.22 -5.60
CA MET A 384 10.25 -12.17 -5.31
C MET A 384 10.73 -10.76 -4.99
N GLU A 385 10.22 -9.74 -5.68
CA GLU A 385 10.51 -8.33 -5.39
C GLU A 385 10.10 -7.96 -3.95
N ILE A 386 8.91 -8.39 -3.50
CA ILE A 386 8.46 -8.19 -2.11
C ILE A 386 9.47 -8.78 -1.12
N ILE A 387 9.90 -10.03 -1.34
CA ILE A 387 10.85 -10.69 -0.44
C ILE A 387 12.21 -9.99 -0.48
N LEU A 388 12.71 -9.66 -1.67
CA LEU A 388 13.99 -8.97 -1.83
C LEU A 388 13.96 -7.56 -1.23
N ASP A 389 12.83 -6.87 -1.27
CA ASP A 389 12.65 -5.58 -0.61
C ASP A 389 12.74 -5.71 0.91
N ARG A 390 12.18 -6.77 1.50
CA ARG A 390 12.38 -7.07 2.93
C ARG A 390 13.86 -7.31 3.26
N VAL A 391 14.58 -8.04 2.41
CA VAL A 391 16.03 -8.28 2.57
C VAL A 391 16.81 -6.97 2.49
N ARG A 392 16.52 -6.13 1.48
CA ARG A 392 17.13 -4.80 1.33
C ARG A 392 16.86 -3.94 2.55
N LEU A 393 15.62 -3.91 3.05
CA LEU A 393 15.25 -3.14 4.23
C LEU A 393 16.00 -3.62 5.48
N ALA A 394 16.10 -4.94 5.70
CA ALA A 394 16.83 -5.49 6.83
C ALA A 394 18.34 -5.21 6.77
N HIS A 395 18.98 -5.36 5.60
CA HIS A 395 20.37 -4.95 5.41
C HIS A 395 20.58 -3.46 5.65
N ARG A 396 19.64 -2.63 5.20
CA ARG A 396 19.66 -1.17 5.44
C ARG A 396 19.50 -0.84 6.92
N GLU A 397 18.65 -1.56 7.66
CA GLU A 397 18.51 -1.41 9.11
C GLU A 397 19.80 -1.81 9.84
N GLU A 398 20.43 -2.92 9.46
CA GLU A 398 21.71 -3.35 10.05
C GLU A 398 22.83 -2.33 9.79
N LEU A 399 22.90 -1.79 8.56
CA LEU A 399 23.83 -0.71 8.21
C LEU A 399 23.54 0.57 8.99
N SER A 400 22.27 0.95 9.13
CA SER A 400 21.83 2.11 9.91
C SER A 400 22.16 1.96 11.40
N HIS A 401 22.01 0.77 11.98
CA HIS A 401 22.40 0.51 13.37
C HIS A 401 23.92 0.60 13.60
N ARG A 402 24.72 0.23 12.59
CA ARG A 402 26.19 0.36 12.61
C ARG A 402 26.67 1.81 12.41
N THR A 403 25.98 2.59 11.56
CA THR A 403 26.33 4.02 11.33
C THR A 403 25.75 4.95 12.39
N PHE A 404 24.63 4.58 13.01
CA PHE A 404 23.98 5.30 14.09
C PHE A 404 23.70 4.35 15.26
N PRO A 405 24.70 4.03 16.09
CA PRO A 405 24.42 3.39 17.36
C PRO A 405 23.58 4.38 18.17
N LEU A 406 22.28 4.10 18.30
CA LEU A 406 21.33 4.84 19.12
C LEU A 406 21.72 4.70 20.60
N SER A 407 22.77 5.40 21.00
CA SER A 407 23.10 5.62 22.39
C SER A 407 22.06 6.58 22.95
N ARG A 408 20.95 6.04 23.47
CA ARG A 408 19.98 6.73 24.32
C ARG A 408 20.63 7.13 25.66
N LYS A 409 21.69 7.93 25.61
CA LYS A 409 22.25 8.61 26.79
C LYS A 409 21.92 10.08 26.69
N ASN A 410 21.03 10.54 27.58
CA ASN A 410 20.76 11.93 27.99
C ASN A 410 21.64 13.00 27.30
N LEU A 411 21.32 13.33 26.04
CA LEU A 411 21.87 14.46 25.29
C LEU A 411 20.79 15.52 25.20
N ASP A 412 21.10 16.74 25.61
CA ASP A 412 20.21 17.91 25.64
C ASP A 412 19.41 18.10 24.32
N HIS A 413 18.07 18.01 24.35
CA HIS A 413 17.17 17.86 23.18
C HIS A 413 16.88 19.17 22.41
N GLY A 414 17.86 20.06 22.25
CA GLY A 414 17.67 21.34 21.56
C GLY A 414 17.70 21.25 20.03
N VAL A 415 17.15 22.26 19.36
CA VAL A 415 17.15 22.43 17.90
C VAL A 415 17.95 23.66 17.48
N THR A 416 18.72 23.56 16.38
CA THR A 416 19.22 24.74 15.67
C THR A 416 18.24 25.07 14.54
N LEU A 417 17.70 26.29 14.58
CA LEU A 417 16.74 26.77 13.61
C LEU A 417 17.46 27.53 12.49
N ILE A 418 17.29 27.10 11.24
CA ILE A 418 17.81 27.76 10.05
C ILE A 418 16.63 28.29 9.26
N ILE A 419 16.60 29.59 9.00
CA ILE A 419 15.50 30.25 8.30
C ILE A 419 15.99 30.85 6.99
N ARG A 420 15.31 30.52 5.89
CA ARG A 420 15.44 31.23 4.61
C ARG A 420 14.50 32.42 4.61
N ALA A 421 15.05 33.63 4.68
CA ALA A 421 14.25 34.86 4.68
C ALA A 421 13.74 35.19 3.27
N ALA A 422 12.51 35.68 3.15
CA ALA A 422 11.87 36.03 1.87
C ALA A 422 12.44 37.34 1.28
N ASP A 423 12.26 37.59 -0.01
CA ASP A 423 12.81 38.79 -0.67
C ASP A 423 12.18 40.10 -0.15
N ARG A 424 10.87 40.08 0.10
CA ARG A 424 10.13 41.26 0.59
C ARG A 424 10.10 41.24 2.10
N GLN A 425 10.52 42.33 2.75
CA GLN A 425 10.43 42.46 4.20
C GLN A 425 9.00 42.26 4.69
N SER A 426 8.82 41.42 5.71
CA SER A 426 7.50 41.08 6.23
C SER A 426 7.53 40.81 7.74
N ALA A 427 6.38 40.94 8.41
CA ALA A 427 6.22 40.52 9.80
C ALA A 427 6.20 38.98 9.95
N LYS A 428 6.10 38.21 8.85
CA LYS A 428 6.04 36.75 8.88
C LYS A 428 7.31 36.15 9.52
N LEU A 429 8.49 36.76 9.32
CA LEU A 429 9.73 36.29 9.92
C LEU A 429 9.66 36.26 11.46
N GLN A 430 9.24 37.36 12.09
CA GLN A 430 9.11 37.45 13.54
C GLN A 430 8.06 36.45 14.06
N HIS A 431 6.93 36.33 13.36
CA HIS A 431 5.89 35.36 13.72
C HIS A 431 6.37 33.91 13.61
N LEU A 432 7.10 33.57 12.54
CA LEU A 432 7.67 32.24 12.34
C LEU A 432 8.62 31.87 13.48
N VAL A 433 9.57 32.75 13.79
CA VAL A 433 10.52 32.56 14.89
C VAL A 433 9.79 32.37 16.22
N SER A 434 8.80 33.23 16.52
CA SER A 434 8.03 33.17 17.77
C SER A 434 7.21 31.87 17.87
N SER A 435 6.56 31.45 16.79
CA SER A 435 5.78 30.20 16.75
C SER A 435 6.66 28.96 16.97
N ILE A 436 7.83 28.89 16.33
CA ILE A 436 8.74 27.75 16.48
C ILE A 436 9.31 27.68 17.89
N THR A 437 9.74 28.82 18.43
CA THR A 437 10.36 28.90 19.77
C THR A 437 9.38 28.64 20.91
N ASN A 438 8.08 28.87 20.69
CA ASN A 438 7.03 28.52 21.65
C ASN A 438 6.75 27.01 21.74
N SER A 439 6.98 26.25 20.66
CA SER A 439 6.70 24.80 20.64
C SER A 439 7.95 23.94 20.81
N ILE A 440 9.10 24.39 20.31
CA ILE A 440 10.34 23.61 20.27
C ILE A 440 11.47 24.40 20.93
N THR A 441 12.27 23.72 21.75
CA THR A 441 13.45 24.32 22.40
C THR A 441 14.53 24.64 21.37
N VAL A 442 14.58 25.90 20.92
CA VAL A 442 15.61 26.40 19.99
C VAL A 442 16.83 26.90 20.77
N ARG A 443 18.03 26.52 20.33
CA ARG A 443 19.30 26.93 20.97
C ARG A 443 20.07 27.97 20.19
N ASN A 444 19.98 27.93 18.86
CA ASN A 444 20.63 28.86 17.96
C ASN A 444 19.72 29.13 16.78
N ILE A 445 19.76 30.36 16.27
CA ILE A 445 19.02 30.77 15.06
C ILE A 445 20.04 31.23 14.01
N CYS A 446 19.91 30.69 12.82
CA CYS A 446 20.66 31.11 11.65
C CYS A 446 19.69 31.63 10.59
N ILE A 447 19.88 32.86 10.11
CA ILE A 447 19.01 33.47 9.12
C ILE A 447 19.79 33.73 7.83
N LEU A 448 19.34 33.10 6.75
CA LEU A 448 19.84 33.32 5.40
C LEU A 448 19.14 34.55 4.82
N TRP A 449 19.86 35.66 4.79
CA TRP A 449 19.34 36.98 4.47
C TRP A 449 19.58 37.32 2.99
N PRO A 450 18.52 37.68 2.24
CA PRO A 450 18.68 38.09 0.85
C PRO A 450 19.24 39.50 0.71
N ASP A 451 20.17 39.69 -0.23
CA ASP A 451 20.79 41.00 -0.50
C ASP A 451 19.75 42.07 -0.88
N VAL A 452 18.64 41.66 -1.51
CA VAL A 452 17.53 42.55 -1.88
C VAL A 452 16.79 43.16 -0.68
N ARG A 453 16.91 42.58 0.52
CA ARG A 453 16.42 43.18 1.77
C ARG A 453 17.37 44.22 2.36
N GLY A 454 18.54 44.42 1.75
CA GLY A 454 19.57 45.31 2.28
C GLY A 454 20.33 44.69 3.45
N VAL A 455 20.92 45.55 4.29
CA VAL A 455 21.82 45.13 5.37
C VAL A 455 21.05 44.32 6.44
N PRO A 456 21.52 43.12 6.83
CA PRO A 456 20.89 42.34 7.88
C PRO A 456 20.91 43.08 9.24
N PRO A 457 19.89 42.91 10.09
CA PRO A 457 19.85 43.51 11.40
C PRO A 457 20.76 42.74 12.39
N HIS A 458 22.08 42.84 12.20
CA HIS A 458 23.06 42.18 13.06
C HIS A 458 22.87 42.56 14.53
N GLY A 459 22.73 41.55 15.40
CA GLY A 459 22.47 41.73 16.83
C GLY A 459 20.99 41.73 17.23
N ALA A 460 20.06 41.67 16.27
CA ALA A 460 18.65 41.41 16.58
C ALA A 460 18.47 39.96 17.07
N ASP A 461 17.83 39.80 18.22
CA ASP A 461 17.54 38.52 18.88
C ASP A 461 16.05 38.17 18.87
N PHE A 462 15.25 38.95 18.12
CA PHE A 462 13.79 38.82 18.05
C PHE A 462 13.09 38.95 19.42
N GLY A 463 13.78 39.47 20.44
CA GLY A 463 13.30 39.56 21.83
C GLY A 463 13.37 38.24 22.61
N LEU A 464 14.10 37.24 22.10
CA LEU A 464 14.10 35.87 22.64
C LEU A 464 15.37 35.50 23.40
N ALA A 465 16.38 36.38 23.45
CA ALA A 465 17.69 36.10 24.06
C ALA A 465 18.37 34.81 23.53
N ILE A 466 18.01 34.37 22.31
CA ILE A 466 18.62 33.23 21.62
C ILE A 466 19.72 33.75 20.69
N PRO A 467 20.93 33.16 20.69
CA PRO A 467 21.98 33.51 19.75
C PRO A 467 21.49 33.45 18.30
N THR A 468 21.44 34.61 17.64
CA THR A 468 20.93 34.76 16.28
C THR A 468 22.00 35.34 15.37
N GLN A 469 22.29 34.64 14.28
CA GLN A 469 23.30 35.04 13.29
C GLN A 469 22.67 35.19 11.91
N PHE A 470 23.14 36.18 11.17
CA PHE A 470 22.71 36.47 9.81
C PHE A 470 23.87 36.20 8.85
N PHE A 471 23.58 35.49 7.76
CA PHE A 471 24.51 35.26 6.65
C PHE A 471 23.83 35.59 5.32
N GLY A 472 24.64 35.72 4.26
CA GLY A 472 24.09 35.88 2.92
C GLY A 472 23.21 34.69 2.52
N ARG A 473 22.26 34.91 1.61
CA ARG A 473 21.29 33.89 1.17
C ARG A 473 21.96 32.58 0.73
N ASN A 474 23.09 32.68 0.04
CA ASN A 474 23.83 31.54 -0.50
C ASN A 474 24.99 31.12 0.42
N GLU A 475 24.85 31.26 1.74
CA GLU A 475 25.90 30.92 2.70
C GLU A 475 25.45 29.91 3.76
N ILE A 476 24.51 29.01 3.41
CA ILE A 476 23.97 28.00 4.33
C ILE A 476 25.04 27.09 4.95
N VAL A 477 26.13 26.82 4.23
CA VAL A 477 27.26 26.05 4.77
C VAL A 477 27.85 26.74 6.02
N LYS A 478 27.82 28.08 6.10
CA LYS A 478 28.22 28.81 7.32
C LYS A 478 27.28 28.54 8.49
N CYS A 479 25.96 28.40 8.26
CA CYS A 479 25.02 27.96 9.30
C CYS A 479 25.36 26.55 9.82
N PHE A 480 25.70 25.62 8.93
CA PHE A 480 26.02 24.25 9.31
C PHE A 480 27.37 24.11 10.04
N THR A 481 28.30 25.04 9.83
CA THR A 481 29.67 24.99 10.35
C THR A 481 29.93 25.96 11.50
N GLN A 482 28.89 26.55 12.08
CA GLN A 482 29.01 27.44 13.24
C GLN A 482 29.74 26.73 14.40
N LYS A 483 30.72 27.41 14.98
CA LYS A 483 31.40 26.92 16.18
C LYS A 483 30.41 26.86 17.34
N GLY A 484 30.35 25.72 18.03
CA GLY A 484 29.48 25.54 19.21
C GLY A 484 28.05 25.12 18.89
N LEU A 485 27.79 24.54 17.72
CA LEU A 485 26.49 23.96 17.39
C LEU A 485 26.26 22.67 18.22
N THR A 486 25.62 22.82 19.38
CA THR A 486 25.40 21.76 20.38
C THR A 486 24.04 21.07 20.27
N SER A 487 23.16 21.53 19.39
CA SER A 487 21.82 20.97 19.23
C SER A 487 21.85 19.54 18.68
N THR A 488 20.84 18.75 19.03
CA THR A 488 20.70 17.37 18.54
C THR A 488 20.08 17.36 17.14
N TYR A 489 19.16 18.29 16.88
CA TYR A 489 18.42 18.39 15.62
C TYR A 489 18.64 19.74 14.94
N ILE A 490 18.31 19.75 13.65
CA ILE A 490 18.31 20.93 12.80
C ILE A 490 16.93 21.04 12.18
N LEU A 491 16.36 22.25 12.24
CA LEU A 491 15.09 22.58 11.62
C LEU A 491 15.34 23.68 10.59
N PHE A 492 15.10 23.35 9.33
CA PHE A 492 15.11 24.31 8.23
C PHE A 492 13.68 24.79 7.98
N ALA A 493 13.47 26.09 7.86
CA ALA A 493 12.16 26.68 7.56
C ALA A 493 12.27 27.84 6.57
N ASP A 494 11.25 28.01 5.74
CA ASP A 494 11.09 29.18 4.88
C ASP A 494 10.18 30.22 5.54
N GLU A 495 10.53 31.51 5.46
CA GLU A 495 9.69 32.60 5.97
C GLU A 495 8.26 32.60 5.40
N ILE A 496 8.07 32.10 4.18
CA ILE A 496 6.75 32.12 3.53
C ILE A 496 5.76 31.11 4.12
N VAL A 497 6.20 30.15 4.94
CA VAL A 497 5.34 29.09 5.45
C VAL A 497 4.32 29.60 6.47
N ASP A 498 3.06 29.18 6.32
CA ASP A 498 2.04 29.39 7.35
C ASP A 498 2.01 28.21 8.32
N LEU A 499 2.48 28.44 9.55
CA LEU A 499 2.51 27.42 10.60
C LEU A 499 1.17 27.21 11.31
N LYS A 500 0.11 27.96 10.99
CA LYS A 500 -1.21 27.82 11.66
C LYS A 500 -1.83 26.44 11.52
N THR A 501 -1.39 25.63 10.55
CA THR A 501 -1.89 24.26 10.29
C THR A 501 -0.90 23.16 10.67
N VAL A 502 0.18 23.51 11.39
CA VAL A 502 1.30 22.62 11.68
C VAL A 502 1.37 22.28 13.17
N SER A 503 1.38 20.99 13.51
CA SER A 503 1.76 20.56 14.85
C SER A 503 3.28 20.42 14.93
N LEU A 504 3.96 21.50 15.32
CA LEU A 504 5.40 21.49 15.59
C LEU A 504 5.79 20.45 16.67
N ASP A 505 4.88 20.16 17.60
CA ASP A 505 5.05 19.11 18.61
C ASP A 505 5.15 17.71 17.97
N ARG A 506 4.34 17.43 16.93
CA ARG A 506 4.45 16.18 16.16
C ARG A 506 5.78 16.13 15.43
N MET A 507 6.21 17.23 14.82
CA MET A 507 7.50 17.28 14.15
C MET A 507 8.65 16.96 15.10
N LYS A 508 8.62 17.51 16.32
CA LYS A 508 9.56 17.15 17.38
C LYS A 508 9.51 15.66 17.72
N TYR A 509 8.33 15.11 17.96
CA TYR A 509 8.16 13.69 18.26
C TYR A 509 8.76 12.78 17.19
N TYR A 510 8.51 13.05 15.90
CA TYR A 510 9.03 12.23 14.81
C TYR A 510 10.55 12.39 14.63
N MET A 511 11.11 13.58 14.83
CA MET A 511 12.57 13.76 14.86
C MET A 511 13.23 12.96 16.00
N GLU A 512 12.58 12.90 17.16
CA GLU A 512 13.07 12.16 18.33
C GLU A 512 13.00 10.64 18.16
N ASN A 513 11.92 10.14 17.54
CA ASN A 513 11.69 8.70 17.39
C ASN A 513 12.26 8.11 16.09
N PHE A 514 12.48 8.93 15.07
CA PHE A 514 13.04 8.53 13.78
C PHE A 514 14.23 9.43 13.39
N PRO A 515 15.28 9.49 14.23
CA PRO A 515 16.42 10.39 14.01
C PRO A 515 17.19 10.09 12.73
N GLU A 516 17.00 8.90 12.13
CA GLU A 516 17.60 8.50 10.87
C GLU A 516 16.84 9.01 9.63
N ARG A 517 15.71 9.70 9.82
CA ARG A 517 14.84 10.16 8.74
C ARG A 517 14.85 11.67 8.68
N VAL A 518 14.52 12.19 7.51
CA VAL A 518 14.15 13.59 7.34
C VAL A 518 12.63 13.71 7.45
N ILE A 519 12.15 14.64 8.27
CA ILE A 519 10.74 14.85 8.56
C ILE A 519 10.31 16.16 7.91
N GLY A 520 9.17 16.19 7.24
CA GLY A 520 8.65 17.40 6.61
C GLY A 520 7.14 17.40 6.45
N LEU A 521 6.64 18.51 5.91
CA LEU A 521 5.20 18.81 5.84
C LEU A 521 4.61 18.67 4.45
N HIS A 522 5.45 18.72 3.40
CA HIS A 522 5.00 18.70 2.03
C HIS A 522 5.83 17.70 1.24
N GLY A 523 5.16 16.66 0.71
CA GLY A 523 5.78 15.60 -0.06
C GLY A 523 5.94 15.98 -1.53
N LEU A 524 7.08 15.66 -2.11
CA LEU A 524 7.38 15.81 -3.52
C LEU A 524 7.54 14.44 -4.17
N ASN A 525 6.89 14.25 -5.31
CA ASN A 525 7.18 13.17 -6.23
C ASN A 525 8.11 13.70 -7.33
N VAL A 526 9.38 13.34 -7.23
CA VAL A 526 10.42 13.66 -8.21
C VAL A 526 10.52 12.50 -9.21
N ASN A 527 10.09 12.72 -10.45
CA ASN A 527 10.27 11.76 -11.53
C ASN A 527 11.52 12.13 -12.36
N PHE A 528 12.60 11.37 -12.17
CA PHE A 528 13.86 11.60 -12.88
C PHE A 528 13.82 11.32 -14.38
N GLU A 529 12.96 10.39 -14.82
CA GLU A 529 12.86 10.01 -16.24
C GLU A 529 12.10 11.06 -17.05
N LYS A 530 11.04 11.61 -16.45
CA LYS A 530 10.19 12.63 -17.08
C LYS A 530 10.60 14.06 -16.73
N THR A 531 11.55 14.24 -15.82
CA THR A 531 11.94 15.55 -15.25
C THR A 531 10.74 16.32 -14.67
N GLU A 532 9.79 15.58 -14.11
CA GLU A 532 8.56 16.14 -13.52
C GLU A 532 8.69 16.21 -12.00
N LEU A 533 8.16 17.30 -11.42
CA LEU A 533 8.09 17.52 -9.99
C LEU A 533 6.65 17.88 -9.62
N THR A 534 6.04 17.09 -8.74
CA THR A 534 4.65 17.31 -8.31
C THR A 534 4.51 17.14 -6.80
N PHE A 535 3.57 17.88 -6.19
CA PHE A 535 3.13 17.57 -4.83
C PHE A 535 2.30 16.29 -4.85
N SER A 536 2.55 15.38 -3.91
CA SER A 536 1.93 14.06 -3.92
C SER A 536 1.97 13.42 -2.52
N THR A 537 0.97 12.61 -2.22
CA THR A 537 0.93 11.73 -1.04
C THR A 537 1.80 10.49 -1.20
N THR A 538 2.15 10.13 -2.43
CA THR A 538 3.24 9.20 -2.75
C THR A 538 4.45 10.03 -3.15
N TYR A 539 5.42 10.15 -2.26
CA TYR A 539 6.52 11.11 -2.33
C TYR A 539 7.86 10.39 -2.21
N ASN A 540 8.92 10.99 -2.76
CA ASN A 540 10.29 10.51 -2.61
C ASN A 540 11.25 11.58 -2.11
N ALA A 541 10.77 12.82 -1.95
CA ALA A 541 11.47 13.93 -1.34
C ALA A 541 10.49 14.83 -0.55
N LEU A 542 11.02 15.78 0.21
CA LEU A 542 10.26 16.79 0.94
C LEU A 542 10.57 18.18 0.43
N TYR A 543 9.52 19.00 0.25
CA TYR A 543 9.65 20.40 -0.12
C TYR A 543 10.14 21.24 1.07
N PRO A 544 11.04 22.22 0.86
CA PRO A 544 11.73 22.98 1.92
C PRO A 544 10.89 24.08 2.57
N SER A 545 9.63 23.78 2.85
CA SER A 545 8.75 24.65 3.67
C SER A 545 9.18 24.61 5.13
N VAL A 546 9.17 23.41 5.71
CA VAL A 546 9.73 23.08 7.02
C VAL A 546 10.26 21.64 6.95
N ILE A 547 11.54 21.46 7.22
CA ILE A 547 12.21 20.17 7.19
C ILE A 547 13.08 20.02 8.45
N GLY A 548 12.96 18.89 9.14
CA GLY A 548 13.68 18.58 10.36
C GLY A 548 14.49 17.29 10.21
N PHE A 549 15.71 17.28 10.74
CA PHE A 549 16.59 16.11 10.68
C PHE A 549 17.64 16.14 11.80
N HIS A 550 18.26 14.99 12.06
CA HIS A 550 19.29 14.86 13.08
C HIS A 550 20.63 15.50 12.65
N ARG A 551 21.32 16.17 13.57
CA ARG A 551 22.57 16.92 13.28
C ARG A 551 23.68 16.05 12.68
N SER A 552 23.68 14.75 12.96
CA SER A 552 24.71 13.82 12.45
C SER A 552 24.74 13.68 10.91
N TYR A 553 23.74 14.20 10.21
CA TYR A 553 23.75 14.27 8.75
C TYR A 553 24.53 15.46 8.21
N LEU A 554 24.91 16.44 9.04
CA LEU A 554 25.65 17.61 8.58
C LEU A 554 26.94 17.28 7.83
N GLU A 555 27.70 16.30 8.30
CA GLU A 555 28.95 15.90 7.63
C GLU A 555 28.69 15.36 6.21
N ALA A 556 27.61 14.59 6.04
CA ALA A 556 27.21 14.09 4.72
C ALA A 556 26.69 15.20 3.83
N ILE A 557 25.90 16.14 4.37
CA ILE A 557 25.42 17.30 3.63
C ILE A 557 26.61 18.15 3.17
N ILE A 558 27.55 18.47 4.07
CA ILE A 558 28.74 19.29 3.79
C ILE A 558 29.72 18.60 2.81
N SER A 559 29.64 17.27 2.66
CA SER A 559 30.45 16.54 1.66
C SER A 559 30.04 16.84 0.21
N ILE A 560 28.82 17.35 -0.02
CA ILE A 560 28.36 17.83 -1.32
C ILE A 560 29.10 19.13 -1.68
N PRO A 561 29.39 19.44 -2.96
CA PRO A 561 30.05 20.70 -3.32
C PRO A 561 29.30 21.92 -2.78
N LYS A 562 30.05 22.82 -2.15
CA LYS A 562 29.51 24.00 -1.46
C LYS A 562 28.61 24.85 -2.36
N ASP A 563 28.99 25.03 -3.61
CA ASP A 563 28.22 25.82 -4.57
C ASP A 563 26.81 25.25 -4.76
N PHE A 564 26.70 23.92 -4.87
CA PHE A 564 25.41 23.25 -4.99
C PHE A 564 24.60 23.31 -3.69
N ILE A 565 25.21 23.12 -2.52
CA ILE A 565 24.49 23.22 -1.24
C ILE A 565 23.93 24.63 -1.04
N ASN A 566 24.73 25.64 -1.38
CA ASN A 566 24.35 27.04 -1.21
C ASN A 566 23.21 27.46 -2.15
N GLU A 567 23.16 26.90 -3.36
CA GLU A 567 22.11 27.17 -4.34
C GLU A 567 20.85 26.32 -4.10
N CYS A 568 21.02 25.03 -3.84
CA CYS A 568 19.96 24.01 -3.75
C CYS A 568 20.01 23.25 -2.40
N PRO A 569 19.85 23.93 -1.25
CA PRO A 569 20.05 23.33 0.07
C PRO A 569 19.06 22.21 0.38
N SER A 570 17.80 22.37 -0.04
CA SER A 570 16.72 21.41 0.16
C SER A 570 17.00 20.07 -0.52
N VAL A 571 17.42 20.13 -1.78
CA VAL A 571 17.77 18.97 -2.60
C VAL A 571 19.01 18.29 -2.04
N ALA A 572 20.03 19.07 -1.64
CA ALA A 572 21.22 18.54 -0.98
C ALA A 572 20.89 17.80 0.32
N ILE A 573 20.00 18.35 1.15
CA ILE A 573 19.53 17.71 2.40
C ILE A 573 18.79 16.40 2.10
N ASN A 574 17.80 16.42 1.20
CA ASN A 574 17.03 15.23 0.83
C ASN A 574 17.96 14.13 0.31
N ILE A 575 18.85 14.45 -0.65
CA ILE A 575 19.77 13.47 -1.23
C ILE A 575 20.74 12.95 -0.18
N ALA A 576 21.44 13.82 0.56
CA ALA A 576 22.46 13.39 1.53
C ALA A 576 21.88 12.52 2.65
N ILE A 577 20.68 12.86 3.14
CA ILE A 577 20.02 12.10 4.21
C ILE A 577 19.48 10.79 3.66
N SER A 578 18.79 10.79 2.51
CA SER A 578 18.30 9.54 1.91
C SER A 578 19.46 8.61 1.54
N GLU A 579 20.56 9.13 1.01
CA GLU A 579 21.76 8.35 0.68
C GLU A 579 22.43 7.77 1.92
N LYS A 580 22.57 8.55 3.01
CA LYS A 580 23.21 8.08 4.25
C LYS A 580 22.32 7.18 5.11
N SER A 581 21.02 7.45 5.14
CA SER A 581 20.04 6.66 5.94
C SER A 581 19.53 5.44 5.23
N LEU A 582 19.54 5.45 3.88
CA LEU A 582 18.91 4.46 3.00
C LEU A 582 17.41 4.26 3.26
N LYS A 583 16.76 5.26 3.87
CA LYS A 583 15.34 5.25 4.20
C LYS A 583 14.63 6.45 3.54
N PRO A 584 13.32 6.32 3.22
CA PRO A 584 12.57 7.42 2.61
C PRO A 584 12.45 8.64 3.54
N PRO A 585 11.99 9.80 3.10
CA PRO A 585 11.52 10.84 4.01
C PRO A 585 10.29 10.39 4.86
N ILE A 586 9.91 11.18 5.86
CA ILE A 586 8.64 11.07 6.61
C ILE A 586 7.82 12.34 6.36
N LEU A 587 6.59 12.16 5.88
CA LEU A 587 5.60 13.22 5.67
C LEU A 587 4.57 13.23 6.80
N LEU A 588 4.39 14.39 7.43
CA LEU A 588 3.36 14.61 8.44
C LEU A 588 2.09 15.15 7.79
N ARG A 589 0.93 14.54 8.12
CA ARG A 589 -0.37 14.99 7.60
C ARG A 589 -0.80 16.33 8.22
N GLY A 590 -1.17 17.30 7.38
CA GLY A 590 -1.83 18.55 7.77
C GLY A 590 -2.66 19.15 6.63
N GLN A 591 -3.60 20.05 6.96
CA GLN A 591 -4.33 20.85 5.97
C GLN A 591 -3.40 21.95 5.47
N HIS A 592 -2.77 21.76 4.33
CA HIS A 592 -1.79 22.71 3.82
C HIS A 592 -2.31 23.45 2.59
N ASN A 593 -2.07 24.77 2.54
CA ASN A 593 -2.46 25.60 1.41
C ASN A 593 -1.27 25.70 0.44
N GLU A 594 -1.23 24.81 -0.55
CA GLU A 594 -0.14 24.71 -1.54
C GLU A 594 -0.07 25.92 -2.49
N ASN A 595 -1.10 26.78 -2.50
CA ASN A 595 -1.25 27.90 -3.43
C ASN A 595 -0.18 29.02 -3.29
N GLU A 596 0.54 29.09 -2.18
CA GLU A 596 1.62 30.07 -1.96
C GLU A 596 3.04 29.52 -2.24
N MET A 597 3.17 28.25 -2.67
CA MET A 597 4.47 27.58 -2.80
C MET A 597 5.00 27.62 -4.24
N ASN A 598 6.21 28.14 -4.42
CA ASN A 598 6.85 28.18 -5.74
C ASN A 598 7.56 26.85 -6.03
N ILE A 599 6.92 25.96 -6.79
CA ILE A 599 7.49 24.67 -7.20
C ILE A 599 8.54 24.80 -8.31
N ARG A 600 8.56 25.92 -9.06
CA ARG A 600 9.44 26.09 -10.24
C ARG A 600 10.90 26.20 -9.85
N ASP A 601 11.20 26.97 -8.81
CA ASP A 601 12.59 27.15 -8.33
C ASP A 601 13.15 25.82 -7.81
N GLU A 602 12.31 25.02 -7.14
CA GLU A 602 12.66 23.69 -6.65
C GLU A 602 12.90 22.71 -7.83
N ALA A 603 12.09 22.79 -8.89
CA ALA A 603 12.24 21.97 -10.09
C ALA A 603 13.58 22.22 -10.81
N GLU A 604 14.06 23.47 -10.86
CA GLU A 604 15.38 23.79 -11.41
C GLU A 604 16.51 23.13 -10.59
N CYS A 605 16.40 23.16 -9.27
CA CYS A 605 17.36 22.50 -8.39
C CYS A 605 17.39 20.98 -8.53
N TRP A 606 16.21 20.34 -8.64
CA TRP A 606 16.14 18.90 -8.92
C TRP A 606 16.68 18.55 -10.31
N LYS A 607 16.51 19.41 -11.31
CA LYS A 607 17.13 19.22 -12.63
C LYS A 607 18.66 19.24 -12.55
N LYS A 608 19.25 20.22 -11.85
CA LYS A 608 20.70 20.28 -11.59
C LYS A 608 21.19 19.04 -10.85
N ALA A 609 20.41 18.50 -9.91
CA ALA A 609 20.73 17.25 -9.23
C ALA A 609 20.71 16.05 -10.19
N THR A 610 19.72 15.94 -11.06
CA THR A 610 19.65 14.86 -12.07
C THR A 610 20.87 14.86 -12.98
N GLU A 611 21.32 16.02 -13.44
CA GLU A 611 22.52 16.16 -14.26
C GLU A 611 23.79 15.69 -13.54
N ARG A 612 23.88 15.98 -12.23
CA ARG A 612 25.06 15.64 -11.41
C ARG A 612 25.10 14.19 -10.97
N TRP A 613 24.01 13.66 -10.43
CA TRP A 613 23.96 12.32 -9.82
C TRP A 613 23.49 11.23 -10.79
N LYS A 614 22.97 11.59 -11.98
CA LYS A 614 22.31 10.72 -12.97
C LYS A 614 21.05 10.01 -12.45
N LYS A 615 21.11 9.41 -11.26
CA LYS A 615 20.01 8.79 -10.52
C LYS A 615 20.30 8.87 -9.02
N PRO A 616 19.91 9.97 -8.34
CA PRO A 616 20.17 10.12 -6.91
C PRO A 616 19.37 9.10 -6.07
N SER A 617 19.95 8.68 -4.94
CA SER A 617 19.39 7.69 -4.02
C SER A 617 18.26 8.27 -3.16
N ILE A 618 17.10 8.53 -3.78
CA ILE A 618 15.87 8.90 -3.08
C ILE A 618 14.84 7.77 -3.16
N PHE A 619 14.08 7.57 -2.09
CA PHE A 619 13.18 6.42 -1.94
C PHE A 619 11.74 6.88 -1.87
N TYR A 620 10.86 6.21 -2.62
CA TYR A 620 9.43 6.44 -2.54
C TYR A 620 8.87 6.01 -1.19
N SER A 621 7.86 6.75 -0.74
CA SER A 621 7.04 6.43 0.42
C SER A 621 5.66 7.01 0.21
N ASP A 622 4.68 6.27 0.69
CA ASP A 622 3.28 6.63 0.86
C ASP A 622 2.90 6.66 2.36
N LEU A 623 3.89 6.52 3.23
CA LEU A 623 3.70 6.52 4.68
C LEU A 623 3.30 7.92 5.13
N LEU A 624 2.01 8.10 5.33
CA LEU A 624 1.41 9.28 5.93
C LEU A 624 1.22 9.02 7.43
N TYR A 625 1.92 9.81 8.23
CA TYR A 625 1.80 9.74 9.68
C TYR A 625 0.75 10.74 10.16
N ASN A 626 -0.24 10.24 10.90
CA ASN A 626 -1.33 11.02 11.52
C ASN A 626 -0.93 11.64 12.86
#